data_AF-A0A5B7IE03-F1
#
_entry.id   AF-A0A5B7IE03-F1
#
_cell.length_a   1.000
_cell.length_b   1.000
_cell.length_c   1.000
_cell.angle_alpha   90.00
_cell.angle_beta   90.00
_cell.angle_gamma   90.00
#
_symmetry.space_group_name_H-M   'P 1'
#
loop_
_entity.id
_entity.type
_entity.pdbx_description
1 polymer ?
#
loop_
_entity_poly.entity_id
_entity_poly.type
_entity_poly.pdbx_seq_one_letter_code
_entity_poly.pdbx_strand_id
1 'polypeptide(L)' 'MMSDGRLVGDGSWDLHVQVTDLQVERVLRVKSDLHIGGVMLRLVEELGEY' A
#
# COMPACT_ATOMS: atom_id res chain seq x y z
N MET A 1 2.26 -12.06 -12.12
CA MET A 1 1.27 -12.52 -13.12
C MET A 1 2.01 -12.60 -14.44
N MET A 2 1.81 -13.61 -15.30
CA MET A 2 2.49 -13.63 -16.60
C MET A 2 1.57 -13.04 -17.67
N SER A 3 2.09 -12.12 -18.48
CA SER A 3 1.47 -11.76 -19.77
C SER A 3 2.53 -11.79 -20.85
N ASP A 4 2.19 -12.41 -21.98
CA ASP A 4 3.05 -12.51 -23.17
C ASP A 4 4.48 -13.02 -22.90
N GLY A 5 4.62 -14.03 -22.03
CA GLY A 5 5.92 -14.63 -21.68
C GLY A 5 6.84 -13.74 -20.83
N ARG A 6 6.36 -12.58 -20.37
CA ARG A 6 7.08 -11.68 -19.47
C ARG A 6 6.49 -11.75 -18.06
N LEU A 7 7.38 -11.66 -17.07
CA LEU A 7 7.01 -11.39 -15.68
C LEU A 7 6.41 -9.99 -15.63
N VAL A 8 5.09 -9.91 -15.66
CA VAL A 8 4.38 -8.70 -15.24
C VAL A 8 4.39 -8.72 -13.72
N GLY A 9 4.66 -7.55 -13.12
CA GLY A 9 4.56 -7.36 -11.68
C GLY A 9 3.30 -8.02 -11.11
N ASP A 10 3.34 -8.39 -9.85
CA ASP A 10 2.30 -9.17 -9.19
C ASP A 10 0.97 -8.42 -8.95
N GLY A 11 0.71 -7.35 -9.71
CA GLY A 11 -0.44 -6.46 -9.59
C GLY A 11 -0.28 -5.38 -8.53
N SER A 12 0.88 -5.30 -7.87
CA SER A 12 1.11 -4.33 -6.81
C SER A 12 1.49 -2.94 -7.35
N TRP A 13 1.10 -1.90 -6.62
CA TRP A 13 1.42 -0.50 -6.89
C TRP A 13 1.66 0.27 -5.58
N ASP A 14 2.26 1.46 -5.67
CA ASP A 14 2.62 2.28 -4.51
C ASP A 14 1.51 3.29 -4.24
N LEU A 15 0.86 3.17 -3.10
CA LEU A 15 -0.17 4.09 -2.62
C LEU A 15 0.46 5.14 -1.72
N HIS A 16 0.44 6.39 -2.18
CA HIS A 16 0.84 7.55 -1.39
C HIS A 16 -0.29 8.01 -0.48
N VAL A 17 -0.02 8.08 0.82
CA VAL A 17 -0.98 8.47 1.86
C VAL A 17 -0.44 9.68 2.61
N GLN A 18 -1.14 10.80 2.52
CA GLN A 18 -0.90 11.97 3.36
C GLN A 18 -1.72 11.85 4.64
N VAL A 19 -1.05 11.66 5.77
CA VAL A 19 -1.65 11.69 7.10
C VAL A 19 -1.67 13.15 7.56
N THR A 20 -2.84 13.79 7.51
CA THR A 20 -2.97 15.26 7.58
C THR A 20 -2.75 15.83 8.97
N ASP A 21 -3.17 15.12 10.00
CA ASP A 21 -3.02 15.46 11.41
C ASP A 21 -1.58 15.34 11.90
N LEU A 22 -0.82 14.40 11.34
CA LEU A 22 0.61 14.22 11.64
C LEU A 22 1.53 14.98 10.66
N GLN A 23 0.98 15.52 9.57
CA GLN A 23 1.73 16.16 8.47
C GLN A 23 2.83 15.25 7.89
N VAL A 24 2.59 13.95 7.83
CA VAL A 24 3.54 12.97 7.28
C VAL A 24 3.00 12.25 6.06
N GLU A 25 3.90 11.93 5.13
CA GLU A 25 3.60 11.07 3.98
C GLU A 25 4.06 9.63 4.25
N ARG A 26 3.28 8.68 3.77
CA ARG A 26 3.57 7.23 3.81
C ARG A 26 3.34 6.62 2.45
N VAL A 27 4.14 5.60 2.11
CA VAL A 27 4.07 4.92 0.81
C VAL A 27 3.85 3.44 1.06
N LEU A 28 2.63 2.98 0.81
CA LEU A 28 2.22 1.59 1.02
C LEU A 28 2.21 0.82 -0.30
N ARG A 29 2.97 -0.28 -0.36
CA ARG A 29 2.87 -1.24 -1.47
C ARG A 29 1.59 -2.06 -1.33
N VAL A 30 0.64 -1.87 -2.23
CA VAL A 30 -0.70 -2.50 -2.17
C VAL A 30 -1.05 -3.21 -3.47
N LYS A 31 -2.05 -4.10 -3.40
CA LYS A 31 -2.72 -4.70 -4.56
C LYS A 31 -4.17 -4.26 -4.57
N SER A 32 -4.81 -4.29 -5.74
CA SER A 32 -6.20 -3.83 -5.91
C SER A 32 -7.25 -4.67 -5.15
N ASP A 33 -6.90 -5.86 -4.67
CA ASP A 33 -7.74 -6.73 -3.85
C ASP A 33 -7.61 -6.46 -2.34
N LEU A 34 -6.67 -5.61 -1.91
CA LEU A 34 -6.57 -5.18 -0.53
C LEU A 34 -7.71 -4.22 -0.20
N HIS A 35 -8.58 -4.63 0.73
CA HIS A 35 -9.67 -3.78 1.21
C HIS A 35 -9.14 -2.59 2.03
N ILE A 36 -9.94 -1.52 2.09
CA ILE A 36 -9.55 -0.26 2.75
C ILE A 36 -9.18 -0.45 4.23
N GLY A 37 -9.91 -1.30 4.96
CA GLY A 37 -9.55 -1.63 6.36
C GLY A 37 -8.13 -2.21 6.50
N GLY A 38 -7.69 -3.04 5.55
CA GLY A 38 -6.33 -3.59 5.53
C GLY A 38 -5.27 -2.52 5.23
N VAL A 39 -5.60 -1.51 4.42
CA VAL A 39 -4.73 -0.33 4.21
C VAL A 39 -4.59 0.45 5.52
N MET A 40 -5.69 0.69 6.23
CA MET A 40 -5.68 1.42 7.50
C MET A 40 -4.84 0.71 8.57
N LEU A 41 -4.96 -0.62 8.69
CA LEU A 41 -4.16 -1.39 9.64
C LEU A 41 -2.66 -1.28 9.35
N ARG A 42 -2.25 -1.46 8.08
CA ARG A 42 -0.85 -1.32 7.67
C ARG A 42 -0.32 0.10 7.89
N LEU A 43 -1.15 1.11 7.68
CA LEU A 43 -0.77 2.50 7.93
C LEU A 43 -0.47 2.72 9.42
N VAL A 44 -1.29 2.17 10.32
CA VAL A 44 -1.06 2.25 11.78
C VAL A 44 0.22 1.51 12.17
N GLU A 45 0.47 0.32 11.62
CA GLU A 45 1.72 -0.44 11.82
C GLU A 45 2.94 0.36 11.34
N GLU A 46 2.89 0.98 10.15
CA GLU A 46 3.99 1.78 9.60
C GLU A 46 4.27 3.07 10.40
N LEU A 47 3.24 3.63 11.03
CA LEU A 47 3.39 4.80 11.92
C LEU A 47 4.07 4.45 13.26
N GLY A 48 4.27 3.16 13.56
CA GLY A 48 5.02 2.71 14.73
C GLY A 48 4.21 2.67 16.02
N GLU A 49 2.87 2.56 15.94
CA GLU A 49 2.03 2.51 17.13
C GLU A 49 1.91 1.11 17.76
N TYR A 50 2.42 0.01 17.17
CA TYR A 50 2.53 -1.31 17.82
C TYR A 50 3.66 -2.19 17.26
#